data_AF-A0A388JKI2-F1
#
_entry.id   AF-A0A388JKI2-F1
#
_cell.length_a   1.000
_cell.length_b   1.000
_cell.length_c   1.000
_cell.angle_alpha   90.00
_cell.angle_beta   90.00
_cell.angle_gamma   90.00
#
_symmetry.space_group_name_H-M   'P 1'
#
loop_
_entity.id
_entity.type
_entity.pdbx_description
1 polymer ?
#
loop_
_entity_poly.entity_id
_entity_poly.type
_entity_poly.pdbx_seq_one_letter_code
_entity_poly.pdbx_strand_id
1 'polypeptide(L)'
;MAMLLLLLPLLLQLAARGAASTCPPPGSVKIQSFSYAGSGCPPGTAVGDISKDGKALTVIFSKYYATTDKLLADRKRSCVVTVKLSYPRGFIVSVGTVTTRGYVKLDAGAVATIQTWYYFSGLPGTARLVRKFTGVVEKNFEVTDKFLTLVYSRCGVSRD
;
A
#
# COMPACT_ATOMS: atom_id res chain seq x y z
N MET A 1 -50.46 -40.67 -4.98
CA MET A 1 -50.32 -39.25 -5.37
C MET A 1 -50.14 -38.32 -4.16
N ALA A 2 -49.40 -38.75 -3.11
CA ALA A 2 -49.16 -37.96 -1.89
C ALA A 2 -47.67 -37.73 -1.61
N MET A 3 -46.77 -38.39 -2.35
CA MET A 3 -45.32 -38.33 -2.16
C MET A 3 -44.67 -37.14 -2.89
N LEU A 4 -45.40 -36.50 -3.82
CA LEU A 4 -44.93 -35.31 -4.56
C LEU A 4 -45.15 -33.99 -3.79
N LEU A 5 -46.04 -33.97 -2.79
CA LEU A 5 -46.43 -32.75 -2.06
C LEU A 5 -45.52 -32.43 -0.86
N LEU A 6 -44.66 -33.39 -0.46
CA LEU A 6 -43.70 -33.22 0.63
C LEU A 6 -42.30 -32.75 0.16
N LEU A 7 -42.05 -32.69 -1.15
CA LEU A 7 -40.77 -32.27 -1.73
C LEU A 7 -40.65 -30.75 -1.91
N LEU A 8 -41.78 -30.03 -1.98
CA LEU A 8 -41.78 -28.56 -2.15
C LEU A 8 -41.20 -27.76 -0.97
N PRO A 9 -41.44 -28.08 0.33
CA PRO A 9 -40.86 -27.29 1.41
C PRO A 9 -39.35 -27.52 1.59
N LEU A 10 -38.81 -28.67 1.12
CA LEU A 10 -37.37 -28.96 1.18
C LEU A 10 -36.56 -28.14 0.18
N LEU A 11 -37.13 -27.83 -0.99
CA LEU A 11 -36.49 -26.99 -2.01
C LEU A 11 -36.41 -25.50 -1.59
N LEU A 12 -37.31 -25.04 -0.71
CA LEU A 12 -37.34 -23.64 -0.27
C LEU A 12 -36.28 -23.30 0.79
N GLN A 13 -35.77 -24.29 1.54
CA GLN A 13 -34.72 -24.08 2.54
C GLN A 13 -33.32 -23.88 1.92
N LEU A 14 -33.12 -24.19 0.63
CA LEU A 14 -31.82 -24.03 -0.04
C LEU A 14 -31.59 -22.62 -0.61
N ALA A 15 -32.62 -21.78 -0.69
CA ALA A 15 -32.51 -20.42 -1.24
C ALA A 15 -31.96 -19.40 -0.22
N ALA A 16 -31.89 -19.73 1.07
CA ALA A 16 -31.36 -18.85 2.11
C ALA A 16 -29.82 -18.95 2.26
N ARG A 17 -29.09 -19.29 1.19
CA ARG A 17 -27.63 -19.16 1.18
C ARG A 17 -27.31 -17.67 1.16
N GLY A 18 -26.87 -17.18 2.32
CA GLY A 18 -26.79 -15.77 2.68
C GLY A 18 -26.20 -14.87 1.60
N ALA A 19 -26.74 -13.66 1.52
CA ALA A 19 -26.10 -12.56 0.82
C ALA A 19 -24.71 -12.36 1.44
N ALA A 20 -23.67 -12.87 0.77
CA ALA A 20 -22.30 -12.52 1.12
C ALA A 20 -22.20 -11.00 0.98
N SER A 21 -21.99 -10.30 2.09
CA SER A 21 -21.79 -8.85 2.07
C SER A 21 -20.56 -8.57 1.19
N THR A 22 -20.77 -7.94 0.04
CA THR A 22 -19.69 -7.63 -0.93
C THR A 22 -18.73 -6.56 -0.40
N CYS A 23 -19.14 -5.81 0.62
CA CYS A 23 -18.36 -4.78 1.28
C CYS A 23 -18.26 -5.09 2.79
N PRO A 24 -17.07 -4.94 3.40
CA PRO A 24 -16.95 -5.07 4.84
C PRO A 24 -17.74 -3.97 5.55
N PRO A 25 -18.18 -4.18 6.81
CA PRO A 25 -18.87 -3.15 7.58
C PRO A 25 -18.13 -1.80 7.53
N PRO A 26 -18.82 -0.66 7.39
CA PRO A 26 -18.18 0.64 7.34
C PRO A 26 -17.22 0.86 8.51
N GLY A 27 -16.01 1.35 8.23
CA GLY A 27 -15.00 1.62 9.26
C GLY A 27 -14.31 0.40 9.85
N SER A 28 -14.54 -0.81 9.32
CA SER A 28 -13.88 -2.02 9.81
C SER A 28 -12.47 -2.26 9.25
N VAL A 29 -12.08 -1.54 8.18
CA VAL A 29 -10.72 -1.54 7.63
C VAL A 29 -9.98 -0.31 8.14
N LYS A 30 -8.88 -0.53 8.88
CA LYS A 30 -8.12 0.52 9.56
C LYS A 30 -6.62 0.27 9.48
N ILE A 31 -5.85 1.34 9.33
CA ILE A 31 -4.42 1.37 9.64
C ILE A 31 -4.30 1.50 11.16
N GLN A 32 -3.68 0.51 11.80
CA GLN A 32 -3.49 0.50 13.26
C GLN A 32 -2.22 1.25 13.66
N SER A 33 -1.14 0.99 12.93
CA SER A 33 0.18 1.57 13.21
C SER A 33 1.06 1.48 11.97
N PHE A 34 2.19 2.15 12.04
CA PHE A 34 3.25 2.03 11.04
C PHE A 34 4.62 2.05 11.71
N SER A 35 5.61 1.52 11.03
CA SER A 35 7.03 1.64 11.38
C SER A 35 7.85 1.90 10.12
N TYR A 36 9.09 2.34 10.31
CA TYR A 36 10.00 2.56 9.19
C TYR A 36 11.42 2.14 9.54
N ALA A 37 12.17 1.72 8.52
CA ALA A 37 13.57 1.36 8.65
C ALA A 37 14.31 1.50 7.31
N GLY A 38 15.58 1.88 7.37
CA GLY A 38 16.47 1.89 6.19
C GLY A 38 17.50 3.02 6.23
N SER A 39 18.44 2.97 5.28
CA SER A 39 19.52 3.95 5.18
C SER A 39 19.05 5.37 4.85
N GLY A 40 17.84 5.51 4.29
CA GLY A 40 17.20 6.77 3.94
C GLY A 40 16.26 7.34 4.99
N CYS A 41 15.91 6.55 6.00
CA CYS A 41 15.05 6.99 7.11
C CYS A 41 15.59 6.48 8.46
N PRO A 42 16.75 6.98 8.92
CA PRO A 42 17.25 6.66 10.26
C PRO A 42 16.22 6.96 11.37
N PRO A 43 16.32 6.32 12.55
CA PRO A 43 15.43 6.60 13.67
C PRO A 43 15.32 8.11 13.97
N GLY A 44 14.08 8.59 14.16
CA GLY A 44 13.79 10.00 14.44
C GLY A 44 13.78 10.93 13.22
N THR A 45 13.89 10.39 12.00
CA THR A 45 13.94 11.21 10.77
C THR A 45 12.69 11.12 9.91
N ALA A 46 11.74 10.27 10.29
CA ALA A 46 10.42 10.24 9.68
C ALA A 46 9.33 10.37 10.74
N VAL A 47 8.29 11.13 10.41
CA VAL A 47 7.08 11.30 11.20
C VAL A 47 5.90 10.92 10.33
N GLY A 48 4.84 10.37 10.93
CA GLY A 48 3.66 10.01 10.18
C GLY A 48 2.39 10.24 10.96
N ASP A 49 1.31 10.45 10.21
CA ASP A 49 -0.02 10.75 10.71
C ASP A 49 -1.03 9.80 10.03
N ILE A 50 -1.86 9.16 10.84
CA ILE A 50 -2.95 8.30 10.37
C ILE A 50 -4.23 9.13 10.44
N SER A 51 -4.97 9.18 9.33
CA SER A 51 -6.22 9.95 9.25
C SER A 51 -7.23 9.52 10.31
N LYS A 52 -8.14 10.42 10.71
CA LYS A 52 -9.19 10.13 11.71
C LYS A 52 -10.03 8.90 11.38
N ASP A 53 -10.28 8.65 10.09
CA ASP A 53 -11.01 7.48 9.61
C ASP A 53 -10.14 6.23 9.47
N GLY A 54 -8.84 6.31 9.76
CA GLY A 54 -7.87 5.22 9.73
C GLY A 54 -7.58 4.66 8.34
N LYS A 55 -7.89 5.39 7.26
CA LYS A 55 -7.75 4.89 5.88
C LYS A 55 -6.54 5.44 5.14
N ALA A 56 -5.93 6.51 5.63
CA ALA A 56 -4.76 7.13 5.02
C ALA A 56 -3.62 7.26 6.03
N LEU A 57 -2.41 6.98 5.56
CA LEU A 57 -1.17 7.25 6.28
C LEU A 57 -0.38 8.28 5.47
N THR A 58 -0.02 9.38 6.10
CA THR A 58 0.94 10.35 5.56
C THR A 58 2.25 10.18 6.28
N VAL A 59 3.37 10.05 5.55
CA VAL A 59 4.72 9.99 6.13
C VAL A 59 5.57 11.11 5.54
N ILE A 60 6.22 11.87 6.40
CA ILE A 60 7.13 12.96 6.05
C ILE A 60 8.54 12.59 6.51
N PHE A 61 9.51 12.79 5.62
CA PHE A 61 10.91 12.44 5.85
C PHE A 61 11.78 13.70 5.89
N SER A 62 12.70 13.75 6.85
CA SER A 62 13.69 14.83 6.99
C SER A 62 15.07 14.47 6.44
N LYS A 63 15.38 13.16 6.28
CA LYS A 63 16.69 12.68 5.80
C LYS A 63 16.61 11.70 4.63
N TYR A 64 15.47 11.62 3.94
CA TYR A 64 15.31 10.74 2.78
C TYR A 64 15.65 11.45 1.47
N TYR A 65 16.95 11.56 1.19
CA TYR A 65 17.46 12.13 -0.05
C TYR A 65 18.70 11.37 -0.54
N ALA A 66 18.93 11.39 -1.84
CA ALA A 66 20.14 10.87 -2.46
C ALA A 66 20.86 12.00 -3.20
N THR A 67 22.20 11.99 -3.20
CA THR A 67 23.03 13.02 -3.86
C THR A 67 24.31 12.40 -4.41
N THR A 68 24.82 12.99 -5.49
CA THR A 68 26.13 12.67 -6.08
C THR A 68 27.28 13.47 -5.49
N ASP A 69 26.98 14.51 -4.70
CA ASP A 69 27.94 15.52 -4.23
C ASP A 69 28.70 15.08 -2.96
N LYS A 70 28.40 13.87 -2.47
CA LYS A 70 28.95 13.29 -1.25
C LYS A 70 29.54 11.91 -1.53
N LEU A 71 29.44 10.99 -0.56
CA LEU A 71 30.02 9.66 -0.65
C LEU A 71 29.21 8.77 -1.60
N LEU A 72 29.82 7.68 -2.08
CA LEU A 72 29.12 6.69 -2.89
C LEU A 72 27.86 6.14 -2.18
N ALA A 73 27.90 6.04 -0.86
CA ALA A 73 26.76 5.62 -0.03
C ALA A 73 25.57 6.62 -0.06
N ASP A 74 25.81 7.89 -0.39
CA ASP A 74 24.75 8.91 -0.50
C ASP A 74 24.01 8.86 -1.84
N ARG A 75 24.55 8.14 -2.83
CA ARG A 75 23.94 8.00 -4.16
C ARG A 75 22.70 7.11 -4.17
N LYS A 76 22.51 6.29 -3.13
CA LYS A 76 21.38 5.38 -2.99
C LYS A 76 20.93 5.30 -1.54
N ARG A 77 19.70 5.74 -1.29
CA ARG A 77 19.03 5.59 0.00
C ARG A 77 17.79 4.72 -0.16
N SER A 78 17.49 3.90 0.84
CA SER A 78 16.27 3.09 0.89
C SER A 78 15.54 3.31 2.20
N CYS A 79 14.22 3.29 2.13
CA CYS A 79 13.35 3.26 3.30
C CYS A 79 12.24 2.25 3.06
N VAL A 80 11.98 1.41 4.06
CA VAL A 80 10.83 0.52 4.12
C VAL A 80 9.85 1.12 5.11
N VAL A 81 8.62 1.36 4.69
CA VAL A 81 7.50 1.71 5.57
C VAL A 81 6.62 0.47 5.73
N THR A 82 6.52 -0.03 6.94
CA THR A 82 5.66 -1.17 7.28
C THR A 82 4.38 -0.66 7.89
N VAL A 83 3.25 -1.14 7.41
CA VAL A 83 1.91 -0.70 7.83
C VAL A 83 1.16 -1.88 8.41
N LYS A 84 0.67 -1.74 9.66
CA LYS A 84 -0.19 -2.73 10.30
C LYS A 84 -1.65 -2.40 10.03
N LEU A 85 -2.41 -3.37 9.54
CA LEU A 85 -3.81 -3.21 9.17
C LEU A 85 -4.73 -4.07 10.04
N SER A 86 -5.90 -3.53 10.34
CA SER A 86 -7.06 -4.24 10.90
C SER A 86 -8.12 -4.35 9.82
N TYR A 87 -8.66 -5.54 9.56
CA TYR A 87 -9.82 -5.72 8.68
C TYR A 87 -10.57 -7.02 9.03
N PRO A 88 -11.88 -7.12 8.71
CA PRO A 88 -12.66 -8.29 9.07
C PRO A 88 -12.18 -9.55 8.37
N ARG A 89 -12.31 -10.69 9.06
CA ARG A 89 -12.10 -12.01 8.46
C ARG A 89 -13.07 -12.22 7.29
N GLY A 90 -12.61 -12.93 6.26
CA GLY A 90 -13.39 -13.17 5.04
C GLY A 90 -13.24 -12.09 3.97
N PHE A 91 -12.50 -11.02 4.23
CA PHE A 91 -12.21 -9.96 3.25
C PHE A 91 -10.73 -9.96 2.83
N ILE A 92 -10.49 -9.48 1.61
CA ILE A 92 -9.18 -9.06 1.13
C ILE A 92 -9.13 -7.54 1.09
N VAL A 93 -7.97 -6.98 1.37
CA VAL A 93 -7.71 -5.55 1.26
C VAL A 93 -6.70 -5.30 0.16
N SER A 94 -6.81 -4.14 -0.50
CA SER A 94 -5.86 -3.71 -1.52
C SER A 94 -5.30 -2.33 -1.23
N VAL A 95 -4.12 -2.04 -1.78
CA VAL A 95 -3.55 -0.70 -1.78
C VAL A 95 -4.33 0.15 -2.78
N GLY A 96 -4.89 1.28 -2.32
CA GLY A 96 -5.65 2.19 -3.16
C GLY A 96 -4.74 3.04 -4.06
N THR A 97 -4.25 4.16 -3.54
CA THR A 97 -3.32 5.05 -4.21
C THR A 97 -2.16 5.39 -3.28
N VAL A 98 -1.02 5.72 -3.86
CA VAL A 98 0.12 6.26 -3.12
C VAL A 98 0.64 7.47 -3.86
N THR A 99 0.68 8.61 -3.17
CA THR A 99 1.20 9.86 -3.73
C THR A 99 2.55 10.15 -3.10
N THR A 100 3.57 10.28 -3.95
CA THR A 100 4.93 10.66 -3.53
C THR A 100 5.19 12.09 -3.95
N ARG A 101 5.65 12.90 -2.98
CA ARG A 101 6.06 14.28 -3.19
C ARG A 101 7.54 14.42 -2.87
N GLY A 102 8.22 15.32 -3.57
CA GLY A 102 9.61 15.62 -3.29
C GLY A 102 10.19 16.70 -4.19
N TYR A 103 11.51 16.79 -4.17
CA TYR A 103 12.31 17.74 -4.93
C TYR A 103 13.37 16.98 -5.74
N VAL A 104 13.64 17.44 -6.95
CA VAL A 104 14.71 16.92 -7.79
C VAL A 104 15.51 18.07 -8.38
N LYS A 105 16.83 17.99 -8.24
CA LYS A 105 17.81 18.82 -8.93
C LYS A 105 18.81 17.92 -9.62
N LEU A 106 19.01 18.10 -10.92
CA LEU A 106 19.96 17.35 -11.74
C LEU A 106 20.74 18.30 -12.63
N ASP A 107 22.06 18.11 -12.64
CA ASP A 107 22.97 18.73 -13.60
C ASP A 107 23.09 17.90 -14.88
N ALA A 108 23.78 18.43 -15.88
CA ALA A 108 23.96 17.76 -17.17
C ALA A 108 24.61 16.37 -17.00
N GLY A 109 24.00 15.35 -17.60
CA GLY A 109 24.46 13.96 -17.51
C GLY A 109 24.04 13.21 -16.24
N ALA A 110 23.47 13.89 -15.25
CA ALA A 110 22.94 13.25 -14.04
C ALA A 110 21.58 12.57 -14.29
N VAL A 111 21.31 11.51 -13.52
CA VAL A 111 20.06 10.75 -13.59
C VAL A 111 19.60 10.45 -12.17
N ALA A 112 18.35 10.80 -11.86
CA ALA A 112 17.70 10.39 -10.62
C ALA A 112 16.67 9.30 -10.90
N THR A 113 16.60 8.30 -10.03
CA THR A 113 15.60 7.22 -10.10
C THR A 113 14.94 7.03 -8.75
N ILE A 114 13.61 7.08 -8.73
CA ILE A 114 12.78 6.69 -7.60
C ILE A 114 12.17 5.35 -7.95
N GLN A 115 12.36 4.37 -7.07
CA GLN A 115 11.80 3.03 -7.24
C GLN A 115 11.05 2.63 -5.97
N THR A 116 9.78 2.28 -6.14
CA THR A 116 8.91 1.87 -5.04
C THR A 116 8.37 0.47 -5.28
N TRP A 117 8.32 -0.31 -4.21
CA TRP A 117 7.78 -1.66 -4.21
C TRP A 117 6.62 -1.71 -3.21
N TYR A 118 5.50 -2.28 -3.64
CA TYR A 118 4.32 -2.46 -2.81
C TYR A 118 3.98 -3.94 -2.73
N TYR A 119 3.90 -4.48 -1.52
CA TYR A 119 3.60 -5.87 -1.28
C TYR A 119 2.98 -6.07 0.10
N PHE A 120 2.28 -7.18 0.26
CA PHE A 120 1.84 -7.68 1.57
C PHE A 120 2.83 -8.76 2.04
N SER A 121 3.17 -8.74 3.33
CA SER A 121 4.12 -9.70 3.92
C SER A 121 3.70 -11.15 3.65
N GLY A 122 4.64 -11.97 3.15
CA GLY A 122 4.40 -13.39 2.83
C GLY A 122 3.67 -13.63 1.50
N LEU A 123 3.51 -12.61 0.65
CA LEU A 123 2.95 -12.74 -0.69
C LEU A 123 3.98 -12.42 -1.78
N PRO A 124 4.22 -13.34 -2.72
CA PRO A 124 4.90 -13.03 -3.97
C PRO A 124 3.91 -12.28 -4.87
N GLY A 125 4.15 -10.99 -5.05
CA GLY A 125 3.22 -10.11 -5.76
C GLY A 125 3.55 -8.67 -5.41
N THR A 126 4.54 -8.13 -6.10
CA THR A 126 5.00 -6.75 -5.89
C THR A 126 4.52 -5.88 -7.04
N ALA A 127 3.79 -4.81 -6.76
CA ALA A 127 3.77 -3.71 -7.73
C ALA A 127 5.08 -2.95 -7.61
N ARG A 128 5.84 -2.92 -8.71
CA ARG A 128 7.10 -2.16 -8.82
C ARG A 128 6.88 -0.97 -9.72
N LEU A 129 7.08 0.23 -9.17
CA LEU A 129 6.93 1.47 -9.91
C LEU A 129 8.28 2.17 -9.95
N VAL A 130 8.68 2.61 -11.14
CA VAL A 130 9.95 3.31 -11.39
C VAL A 130 9.63 4.67 -11.99
N ARG A 131 10.26 5.71 -11.46
CA ARG A 131 10.23 7.08 -11.97
C ARG A 131 11.67 7.51 -12.22
N LYS A 132 11.96 7.88 -13.46
CA LYS A 132 13.29 8.33 -13.87
C LYS A 132 13.21 9.80 -14.24
N PHE A 133 14.13 10.59 -13.72
CA PHE A 133 14.33 11.99 -14.07
C PHE A 133 15.67 12.11 -14.81
N THR A 134 15.67 12.83 -15.92
CA THR A 134 16.83 12.98 -16.81
C THR A 134 16.90 14.40 -17.34
N GLY A 135 18.09 14.82 -17.74
CA GLY A 135 18.35 16.17 -18.23
C GLY A 135 18.52 17.17 -17.09
N VAL A 136 18.83 18.42 -17.44
CA VAL A 136 18.97 19.49 -16.46
C VAL A 136 17.58 19.85 -15.94
N VAL A 137 17.32 19.63 -14.66
CA VAL A 137 16.02 19.86 -14.05
C VAL A 137 16.19 20.33 -12.61
N GLU A 138 15.37 21.29 -12.19
CA GLU A 138 15.29 21.76 -10.81
C GLU A 138 13.83 22.06 -10.48
N LYS A 139 13.14 21.14 -9.79
CA LYS A 139 11.71 21.29 -9.50
C LYS A 139 11.21 20.42 -8.35
N ASN A 140 10.09 20.83 -7.77
CA ASN A 140 9.24 19.95 -6.99
C ASN A 140 8.52 18.95 -7.92
N PHE A 141 8.23 17.77 -7.42
CA PHE A 141 7.40 16.78 -8.10
C PHE A 141 6.34 16.21 -7.17
N GLU A 142 5.23 15.83 -7.77
CA GLU A 142 4.17 15.04 -7.16
C GLU A 142 3.76 13.96 -8.15
N VAL A 143 3.82 12.70 -7.72
CA VAL A 143 3.45 11.55 -8.55
C VAL A 143 2.50 10.67 -7.78
N THR A 144 1.35 10.37 -8.38
CA THR A 144 0.38 9.43 -7.82
C THR A 144 0.48 8.10 -8.56
N ASP A 145 0.79 7.07 -7.80
CA ASP A 145 0.94 5.71 -8.28
C ASP A 145 -0.42 5.06 -8.53
N LYS A 146 -0.58 4.52 -9.74
CA LYS A 146 -1.73 3.71 -10.15
C LYS A 146 -1.24 2.30 -10.43
N PHE A 147 -1.92 1.31 -9.88
CA PHE A 147 -1.51 -0.09 -9.94
C PHE A 147 -2.18 -0.79 -11.13
N LEU A 148 -1.39 -1.30 -12.07
CA LEU A 148 -1.90 -2.14 -13.18
C LEU A 148 -2.35 -3.52 -12.66
N THR A 149 -1.60 -4.07 -11.70
CA THR A 149 -1.95 -5.29 -10.98
C THR A 149 -2.34 -4.93 -9.56
N LEU A 150 -3.50 -5.40 -9.09
CA LEU A 150 -3.90 -5.18 -7.71
C LEU A 150 -2.83 -5.71 -6.75
N VAL A 151 -2.46 -4.87 -5.79
CA VAL A 151 -1.65 -5.25 -4.62
C VAL A 151 -2.64 -5.56 -3.52
N TYR A 152 -2.80 -6.84 -3.15
CA TYR A 152 -3.84 -7.29 -2.21
C TYR A 152 -3.35 -8.31 -1.18
N SER A 153 -4.05 -8.41 -0.06
CA SER A 153 -3.76 -9.36 1.02
C SER A 153 -4.23 -10.79 0.71
N ARG A 154 -3.70 -11.80 1.44
CA ARG A 154 -4.30 -13.14 1.40
C ARG A 154 -5.66 -13.14 2.08
N CYS A 155 -6.60 -13.90 1.54
CA CYS A 155 -7.89 -14.12 2.19
C CYS A 155 -7.70 -14.79 3.55
N GLY A 156 -8.45 -14.33 4.56
CA GLY A 156 -8.54 -14.98 5.88
C GLY A 156 -7.31 -14.81 6.78
N VAL A 157 -6.32 -14.02 6.36
CA VAL A 157 -5.06 -13.86 7.08
C VAL A 157 -4.94 -12.40 7.54
N SER A 158 -5.00 -12.15 8.84
CA SER A 158 -4.53 -10.91 9.46
C SER A 158 -3.09 -11.12 9.92
N ARG A 159 -2.20 -10.15 9.68
CA ARG A 159 -0.80 -10.21 10.16
C ARG A 159 -0.59 -9.06 11.13
N ASP A 160 -0.14 -9.43 12.32
CA ASP A 160 0.21 -8.51 13.39
C ASP A 160 1.52 -7.75 13.15
#